data_AF-A0A2D4TR48-F1
#
_entry.id   AF-A0A2D4TR48-F1
#
_cell.length_a   1.000
_cell.length_b   1.000
_cell.length_c   1.000
_cell.angle_alpha   90.00
_cell.angle_beta   90.00
_cell.angle_gamma   90.00
#
_symmetry.space_group_name_H-M   'P 1'
#
loop_
_entity.id
_entity.type
_entity.pdbx_description
1 polymer ?
#
loop_
_entity_poly.entity_id
_entity_poly.type
_entity_poly.pdbx_seq_one_letter_code
_entity_poly.pdbx_strand_id
1 'polypeptide(L)' 'MAEVKLDQVEKVYPGGFCAIKEMYLEIHDGELMVLVGPSGCGKSTML' A
#
# COMPACT_ATOMS: atom_id res chain seq x y z
N MET A 1 -9.97 2.38 -18.96
CA MET A 1 -10.33 2.81 -17.60
C MET A 1 -10.03 1.66 -16.68
N ALA A 2 -9.31 1.91 -15.58
CA ALA A 2 -8.87 0.88 -14.65
C ALA A 2 -9.06 1.36 -13.21
N GLU A 3 -9.54 0.47 -12.36
CA GLU A 3 -9.65 0.64 -10.93
C GLU A 3 -8.51 -0.14 -10.26
N VAL A 4 -7.96 0.39 -9.17
CA VAL A 4 -7.02 -0.33 -8.31
C VAL A 4 -7.70 -0.61 -6.98
N LYS A 5 -7.78 -1.89 -6.60
CA LYS A 5 -8.30 -2.32 -5.30
C LYS A 5 -7.29 -3.21 -4.59
N LEU A 6 -6.87 -2.77 -3.40
CA LEU A 6 -6.11 -3.55 -2.43
C LEU A 6 -7.05 -3.86 -1.27
N ASP A 7 -7.24 -5.15 -1.00
CA ASP A 7 -8.11 -5.64 0.06
C ASP A 7 -7.30 -6.54 1.00
N GLN A 8 -7.22 -6.16 2.27
CA GLN A 8 -6.48 -6.88 3.31
C GLN A 8 -5.04 -7.26 2.93
N VAL A 9 -4.32 -6.37 2.23
CA VAL A 9 -2.96 -6.68 1.79
C VAL A 9 -2.00 -6.65 2.98
N GLU A 10 -1.21 -7.72 3.12
CA GLU A 10 -0.12 -7.82 4.08
C GLU A 10 1.20 -8.10 3.36
N LYS A 11 2.28 -7.47 3.84
CA LYS A 11 3.64 -7.73 3.36
C LYS A 11 4.60 -7.86 4.52
N VAL A 12 5.10 -9.08 4.70
CA VAL A 12 6.20 -9.40 5.62
C VAL A 12 7.46 -9.72 4.81
N TYR A 13 8.57 -9.08 5.15
CA TYR A 13 9.88 -9.38 4.58
C TYR A 13 10.58 -10.50 5.38
N PRO A 14 11.60 -11.17 4.78
CA PRO A 14 12.46 -12.08 5.52
C PRO A 14 13.00 -11.42 6.80
N GLY A 15 12.99 -12.14 7.91
CA GLY A 15 13.32 -11.60 9.23
C GLY A 15 12.12 -11.09 10.04
N GLY A 16 10.90 -11.19 9.49
CA GLY A 16 9.66 -10.95 10.24
C GLY A 16 9.24 -9.48 10.29
N PHE A 17 9.90 -8.59 9.55
CA PHE A 17 9.48 -7.20 9.46
C PHE A 17 8.21 -7.08 8.61
N CYS A 18 7.10 -6.76 9.28
CA CYS A 18 5.81 -6.48 8.64
C CYS A 18 5.79 -5.04 8.12
N ALA A 19 6.04 -4.87 6.82
CA ALA A 19 6.08 -3.56 6.18
C ALA A 19 4.68 -3.01 5.89
N ILE A 20 3.73 -3.88 5.54
CA ILE A 20 2.31 -3.55 5.31
C ILE A 20 1.48 -4.50 6.15
N LYS A 21 0.56 -3.97 6.95
CA LYS A 21 -0.33 -4.76 7.81
C LYS A 21 -1.78 -4.42 7.46
N GLU A 22 -2.52 -5.41 6.96
CA GLU A 22 -3.96 -5.33 6.69
C GLU A 22 -4.39 -4.03 5.98
N MET A 23 -3.77 -3.72 4.84
CA MET A 23 -4.07 -2.53 4.06
C MET A 23 -5.34 -2.68 3.23
N TYR A 24 -6.14 -1.61 3.21
CA TYR A 24 -7.25 -1.40 2.28
C TYR A 24 -7.03 -0.11 1.50
N LEU A 25 -7.16 -0.18 0.17
CA LEU A 25 -7.05 0.98 -0.71
C LEU A 25 -7.89 0.76 -1.96
N GLU A 26 -8.74 1.73 -2.28
CA GLU A 26 -9.47 1.78 -3.54
C GLU A 26 -9.07 3.08 -4.24
N ILE A 27 -8.66 2.98 -5.51
CA ILE A 27 -8.33 4.12 -6.37
C ILE A 27 -9.22 4.01 -7.60
N HIS A 28 -10.06 5.00 -7.79
CA HIS A 28 -11.00 5.04 -8.90
C HIS A 28 -10.34 5.57 -10.18
N ASP A 29 -10.97 5.31 -11.32
CA ASP A 29 -10.46 5.76 -12.61
C ASP A 29 -10.34 7.30 -12.65
N GLY A 30 -9.16 7.80 -13.04
CA GLY A 30 -8.85 9.23 -13.11
C GLY A 30 -8.48 9.89 -11.78
N GLU A 31 -8.42 9.13 -10.68
CA GLU A 31 -8.07 9.67 -9.36
C GLU A 31 -6.56 9.87 -9.19
N LEU A 32 -6.16 10.98 -8.58
CA LEU A 32 -4.76 11.27 -8.23
C LEU A 32 -4.53 11.06 -6.74
N MET A 33 -3.81 9.99 -6.41
CA MET A 33 -3.44 9.65 -5.04
C MET A 33 -1.96 9.96 -4.75
N VAL A 34 -1.65 10.44 -3.54
CA VAL A 34 -0.28 10.65 -3.06
C VAL A 34 -0.07 9.93 -1.73
N LEU A 35 0.97 9.10 -1.64
CA LEU A 35 1.38 8.43 -0.41
C LEU A 35 2.33 9.30 0.41
N VAL A 36 1.95 9.66 1.63
CA VAL A 36 2.76 10.49 2.54
C VAL A 36 2.95 9.79 3.88
N GLY A 37 4.15 9.90 4.44
CA GLY A 37 4.49 9.34 5.75
C GLY A 37 6.00 9.31 6.00
N PRO A 38 6.45 9.06 7.25
CA PRO A 38 7.86 9.05 7.64
C PRO A 38 8.67 7.96 6.92
N SER A 39 10.00 8.04 6.97
CA SER A 39 10.85 6.98 6.40
C SER A 39 10.54 5.63 7.05
N GLY A 40 10.49 4.56 6.24
CA GLY A 40 10.21 3.19 6.71
C GLY A 40 8.74 2.83 6.92
N CYS A 41 7.77 3.73 6.67
CA CYS A 41 6.34 3.44 6.90
C CYS A 41 5.64 2.60 5.81
N GLY A 42 6.38 1.95 4.90
CA GLY A 42 5.81 1.04 3.89
C GLY A 42 5.45 1.65 2.52
N LYS A 43 5.62 2.95 2.28
CA LYS A 43 5.25 3.60 0.99
C LYS A 43 5.82 2.91 -0.25
N SER A 44 7.14 2.71 -0.29
CA SER A 44 7.81 2.04 -1.42
C SER A 44 7.52 0.55 -1.50
N THR A 45 6.96 -0.04 -0.44
CA THR A 45 6.47 -1.42 -0.46
C THR A 45 5.06 -1.52 -1.03
N MET A 46 4.28 -0.42 -1.01
CA MET A 46 2.93 -0.34 -1.60
C MET A 46 2.95 -0.06 -3.11
N LEU A 47 4.02 0.58 -3.63
CA LEU A 47 4.23 0.84 -5.05
C LEU A 47 4.90 -0.35 -5.75
#